data_AF-A0A7C1C814-F1
#
_entry.id   AF-A0A7C1C814-F1
#
_cell.length_a   1.000
_cell.length_b   1.000
_cell.length_c   1.000
_cell.angle_alpha   90.00
_cell.angle_beta   90.00
_cell.angle_gamma   90.00
#
_symmetry.space_group_name_H-M   'P 1'
#
loop_
_entity.id
_entity.type
_entity.pdbx_description
1 polymer ?
#
loop_
_entity_poly.entity_id
_entity_poly.type
_entity_poly.pdbx_seq_one_letter_code
_entity_poly.pdbx_strand_id
1 'polypeptide(L)'
;MFILSVFLPFPALSGERAVLVITVDGVINPVTSEFIEKSIKRAQKSDFNAVVIELDTPGGLDTSMRKIIKAINGSEVPVIVFVAPSGARAASAGVFITMAA
;
A
#
# COMPACT_ATOMS: atom_id res chain seq x y z
N MET A 1 28.76 -34.07 31.40
CA MET A 1 27.30 -33.85 31.58
C MET A 1 26.76 -33.33 30.27
N PHE A 2 26.23 -34.20 29.41
CA PHE A 2 25.68 -33.81 28.11
C PHE A 2 24.26 -33.27 28.32
N ILE A 3 24.03 -32.00 28.00
CA ILE A 3 22.69 -31.41 27.99
C ILE A 3 22.05 -31.77 26.64
N LEU A 4 20.99 -32.58 26.70
CA LEU A 4 20.18 -32.93 25.55
C LEU A 4 19.18 -31.79 25.31
N SER A 5 19.46 -30.91 24.34
CA SER A 5 18.50 -29.87 23.93
C SER A 5 17.37 -30.50 23.12
N VAL A 6 16.18 -30.55 23.69
CA VAL A 6 14.94 -30.94 23.00
C VAL A 6 14.45 -29.72 22.21
N PHE A 7 14.48 -29.80 20.88
CA PHE A 7 13.79 -28.85 20.01
C PHE A 7 12.31 -29.23 19.95
N LEU A 8 11.45 -28.45 20.61
CA LEU A 8 10.00 -28.54 20.40
C LEU A 8 9.64 -27.72 19.15
N PRO A 9 8.89 -28.28 18.19
CA PRO A 9 8.43 -27.53 17.03
C PRO A 9 7.41 -26.49 17.50
N PHE A 10 7.74 -25.21 17.34
CA PHE A 10 6.77 -24.13 17.53
C PHE A 10 5.72 -24.20 16.41
N PRO A 11 4.42 -24.32 16.70
CA PRO A 11 3.40 -24.15 15.69
C PRO A 11 3.49 -22.72 15.16
N ALA A 12 3.71 -22.57 13.85
CA ALA A 12 3.60 -21.27 13.20
C ALA A 12 2.14 -20.81 13.34
N LEU A 13 1.92 -19.74 14.12
CA LEU A 13 0.65 -19.03 14.11
C LEU A 13 0.47 -18.46 12.71
N SER A 14 -0.37 -19.12 11.90
CA SER A 14 -0.80 -18.58 10.62
C SER A 14 -1.78 -17.44 10.89
N GLY A 15 -1.25 -16.25 11.18
CA GLY A 15 -2.04 -15.02 11.16
C GLY A 15 -2.74 -14.89 9.81
N GLU A 16 -4.02 -14.55 9.83
CA GLU A 16 -4.83 -14.40 8.62
C GLU A 16 -4.17 -13.36 7.71
N ARG A 17 -3.67 -13.80 6.55
CA ARG A 17 -2.95 -12.91 5.65
C ARG A 17 -3.93 -12.09 4.85
N ALA A 18 -4.16 -10.85 5.26
CA ALA A 18 -5.08 -9.94 4.59
C ALA A 18 -4.32 -8.84 3.83
N VAL A 19 -4.75 -8.57 2.60
CA VAL A 19 -4.26 -7.44 1.79
C VAL A 19 -5.41 -6.45 1.63
N LEU A 20 -5.16 -5.18 1.97
CA LEU A 20 -6.14 -4.13 1.77
C LEU A 20 -6.07 -3.66 0.32
N VAL A 21 -7.14 -3.85 -0.45
CA VAL A 21 -7.24 -3.31 -1.81
C VAL A 21 -8.09 -2.05 -1.80
N ILE A 22 -7.59 -0.97 -2.40
CA ILE A 22 -8.32 0.26 -2.65
C ILE A 22 -8.27 0.60 -4.13
N THR A 23 -9.33 1.24 -4.64
CA THR A 23 -9.40 1.68 -6.03
C THR A 23 -9.33 3.20 -6.08
N VAL A 24 -8.50 3.72 -6.98
CA VAL A 24 -8.33 5.14 -7.26
C VAL A 24 -8.51 5.34 -8.76
N ASP A 25 -9.70 5.82 -9.12
CA ASP A 25 -10.07 6.17 -10.49
C ASP A 25 -10.29 7.70 -10.56
N GLY A 26 -9.50 8.36 -11.40
CA GLY A 26 -9.64 9.78 -11.71
C GLY A 26 -8.51 10.66 -11.20
N VAL A 27 -8.81 11.94 -10.99
CA VAL A 27 -7.80 13.00 -10.77
C VAL A 27 -7.18 12.92 -9.37
N ILE A 28 -5.84 13.03 -9.30
CA ILE A 28 -5.12 13.17 -8.03
C ILE A 28 -5.37 14.56 -7.43
N ASN A 29 -6.17 14.60 -6.37
CA ASN A 29 -6.60 15.83 -5.69
C ASN A 29 -6.52 15.66 -4.16
N PRO A 30 -6.85 16.69 -3.36
CA PRO A 30 -6.72 16.62 -1.91
C PRO A 30 -7.56 15.48 -1.29
N VAL A 31 -8.78 15.25 -1.80
CA VAL A 31 -9.68 14.18 -1.33
C VAL A 31 -9.05 12.80 -1.55
N THR A 32 -8.56 12.54 -2.77
CA THR A 32 -7.91 11.27 -3.11
C THR A 32 -6.64 11.05 -2.27
N SER A 33 -5.84 12.10 -2.06
CA SER A 33 -4.64 12.00 -1.23
C SER A 33 -4.95 11.67 0.24
N GLU A 34 -6.02 12.23 0.80
CA GLU A 34 -6.48 11.86 2.14
C GLU A 34 -7.02 10.44 2.22
N PHE A 35 -7.75 10.01 1.19
CA PHE A 35 -8.27 8.65 1.13
C PHE A 35 -7.15 7.61 1.12
N ILE A 36 -6.13 7.80 0.28
CA ILE A 36 -4.95 6.92 0.23
C ILE A 36 -4.22 6.93 1.58
N GLU A 37 -3.94 8.11 2.15
CA GLU A 37 -3.26 8.22 3.44
C GLU A 37 -4.02 7.50 4.57
N LYS A 38 -5.34 7.67 4.63
CA LYS A 38 -6.20 6.99 5.63
C LYS A 38 -6.21 5.48 5.41
N SER A 39 -6.17 5.02 4.17
CA SER A 39 -6.15 3.59 3.83
C SER A 39 -4.85 2.93 4.22
N ILE A 40 -3.71 3.59 3.97
CA ILE A 40 -2.39 3.13 4.43
C ILE A 40 -2.36 3.04 5.97
N LYS A 41 -2.81 4.09 6.66
CA LYS A 41 -2.89 4.08 8.13
C LYS A 41 -3.81 2.99 8.66
N ARG A 42 -4.91 2.69 7.97
CA ARG A 42 -5.81 1.59 8.33
C ARG A 42 -5.09 0.24 8.19
N ALA A 43 -4.36 0.04 7.11
CA ALA A 43 -3.61 -1.19 6.89
C ALA A 43 -2.59 -1.45 8.00
N GLN A 44 -1.87 -0.40 8.42
CA GLN A 44 -0.92 -0.46 9.54
C GLN A 44 -1.61 -0.80 10.88
N LYS A 45 -2.77 -0.22 11.16
CA LYS A 45 -3.48 -0.38 12.45
C LYS A 45 -4.27 -1.69 12.57
N SER A 46 -4.58 -2.32 11.45
CA SER A 46 -5.45 -3.51 11.40
C SER A 46 -4.70 -4.74 10.89
N ASP A 47 -3.37 -4.78 11.06
CA ASP A 47 -2.48 -5.91 10.76
C ASP A 47 -2.61 -6.47 9.33
N PHE A 48 -2.92 -5.61 8.35
CA PHE A 48 -2.86 -6.01 6.94
C PHE A 48 -1.40 -6.18 6.52
N ASN A 49 -1.13 -7.19 5.69
CA ASN A 49 0.22 -7.47 5.22
C ASN A 49 0.69 -6.54 4.10
N ALA A 50 -0.24 -5.88 3.40
CA ALA A 50 0.05 -4.92 2.35
C ALA A 50 -1.19 -4.08 2.02
N VAL A 51 -0.96 -2.99 1.29
CA VAL A 51 -1.99 -2.22 0.58
C VAL A 51 -1.77 -2.35 -0.92
N VAL A 52 -2.81 -2.67 -1.67
CA VAL A 52 -2.82 -2.55 -3.13
C VAL A 52 -3.67 -1.34 -3.50
N ILE A 53 -3.09 -0.42 -4.26
CA ILE A 53 -3.76 0.72 -4.87
C ILE A 53 -3.99 0.37 -6.35
N GLU A 54 -5.21 -0.02 -6.69
CA GLU A 54 -5.63 -0.11 -8.08
C GLU A 54 -5.77 1.30 -8.64
N LEU A 55 -4.99 1.64 -9.68
CA LEU A 55 -4.83 3.01 -10.14
C LEU A 55 -5.20 3.18 -11.62
N ASP A 56 -6.15 4.06 -11.89
CA ASP A 56 -6.34 4.70 -13.18
C ASP A 56 -6.43 6.22 -13.00
N THR A 57 -5.42 6.95 -13.46
CA THR A 57 -5.37 8.40 -13.27
C THR A 57 -4.75 9.14 -14.47
N PRO A 58 -5.37 10.26 -14.92
CA PRO A 58 -4.72 11.21 -15.81
C PRO A 58 -3.63 12.05 -15.12
N GLY A 59 -3.49 11.93 -13.80
CA GLY A 59 -2.61 12.76 -12.97
C GLY A 59 -3.38 13.75 -12.11
N GLY A 60 -2.72 14.82 -11.67
CA GLY A 60 -3.35 15.84 -10.84
C GLY A 60 -2.34 16.75 -10.15
N LEU A 61 -2.70 17.26 -8.98
CA LEU A 61 -1.94 18.30 -8.27
C LEU A 61 -0.64 17.77 -7.67
N ASP A 62 0.48 18.49 -7.87
CA ASP A 62 1.79 18.17 -7.30
C ASP A 62 1.75 18.07 -5.76
N THR A 63 1.01 18.95 -5.09
CA THR A 63 0.86 18.91 -3.62
C THR A 63 0.19 17.62 -3.14
N SER A 64 -0.84 17.15 -3.87
CA SER A 64 -1.55 15.90 -3.55
C SER A 64 -0.69 14.68 -3.87
N MET A 65 0.02 14.71 -5.00
CA MET A 65 1.01 13.68 -5.38
C MET A 65 2.12 13.55 -4.33
N ARG A 66 2.77 14.65 -3.93
CA ARG A 66 3.83 14.63 -2.91
C ARG A 66 3.33 14.16 -1.55
N LYS A 67 2.09 14.48 -1.20
CA LYS A 67 1.46 13.98 0.02
C LYS A 67 1.31 12.46 -0.02
N ILE A 68 0.86 11.91 -1.16
CA ILE A 68 0.75 10.46 -1.36
C ILE A 68 2.13 9.80 -1.30
N ILE A 69 3.14 10.33 -2.01
CA ILE A 69 4.51 9.79 -2.00
C ILE A 69 5.07 9.74 -0.56
N LYS A 70 4.87 10.80 0.23
CA LYS A 70 5.28 10.81 1.64
C LYS A 70 4.58 9.74 2.47
N ALA A 71 3.30 9.51 2.23
CA ALA A 71 2.55 8.47 2.92
C ALA A 71 3.02 7.06 2.54
N ILE A 72 3.35 6.83 1.26
CA ILE A 72 3.89 5.57 0.77
C ILE A 72 5.28 5.31 1.38
N ASN A 73 6.22 6.25 1.25
CA ASN A 73 7.59 6.12 1.77
C ASN A 73 7.64 5.97 3.29
N GLY A 74 6.63 6.47 4.01
CA GLY A 74 6.52 6.37 5.47
C GLY A 74 5.69 5.17 5.95
N SER A 75 5.23 4.30 5.05
CA SER A 75 4.38 3.16 5.39
C SER A 75 5.19 2.05 6.07
N GLU A 76 4.66 1.50 7.17
CA GLU A 76 5.23 0.32 7.83
C GLU A 76 4.79 -1.00 7.17
N VAL A 77 3.81 -0.94 6.28
CA VAL A 77 3.34 -2.07 5.48
C VAL A 77 3.64 -1.81 3.99
N PRO A 78 4.00 -2.85 3.21
CA PRO A 78 4.19 -2.72 1.78
C PRO A 78 3.00 -2.06 1.08
N VAL A 79 3.27 -1.09 0.20
CA VAL A 79 2.26 -0.50 -0.68
C VAL A 79 2.58 -0.93 -2.10
N ILE A 80 1.58 -1.40 -2.83
CA ILE A 80 1.69 -1.88 -4.20
C ILE A 80 0.79 -1.01 -5.04
N VAL A 81 1.31 -0.43 -6.12
CA VAL A 81 0.47 0.26 -7.11
C VAL A 81 0.24 -0.69 -8.28
N PHE A 82 -1.03 -0.99 -8.55
CA PHE A 82 -1.43 -1.85 -9.66
C PHE A 82 -2.23 -1.02 -10.67
N VAL A 83 -1.62 -0.74 -11.83
CA VAL A 83 -2.31 0.01 -12.89
C VAL A 83 -3.34 -0.90 -13.55
N ALA A 84 -4.61 -0.65 -13.24
CA ALA A 84 -5.72 -1.55 -13.55
C ALA A 84 -7.04 -0.78 -13.67
N PRO A 85 -8.03 -1.32 -14.43
CA PRO A 85 -7.95 -2.54 -15.23
C PRO A 85 -7.12 -2.37 -16.52
N SER A 86 -7.07 -3.39 -17.37
CA SER A 86 -6.44 -3.26 -18.69
C SER A 86 -7.00 -2.04 -19.44
N GLY A 87 -6.11 -1.16 -19.90
CA GLY A 87 -6.47 0.12 -20.53
C GLY A 87 -6.37 1.33 -19.58
N ALA A 88 -6.25 1.10 -18.28
CA ALA A 88 -5.93 2.13 -17.30
C ALA A 88 -4.53 2.71 -17.51
N ARG A 89 -4.27 3.85 -16.88
CA ARG A 89 -2.98 4.53 -16.94
C ARG A 89 -2.60 5.13 -15.60
N ALA A 90 -1.29 5.23 -15.38
CA ALA A 90 -0.72 6.06 -14.33
C ALA A 90 -0.02 7.26 -14.97
N ALA A 91 -0.78 8.27 -15.41
CA ALA A 91 -0.22 9.42 -16.11
C ALA A 91 0.19 10.56 -15.15
N SER A 92 1.22 11.33 -15.54
CA SER A 92 1.69 12.51 -14.78
C SER A 92 1.96 12.17 -13.30
N ALA A 93 1.20 12.73 -12.36
CA ALA A 93 1.29 12.40 -10.94
C ALA A 93 1.24 10.88 -10.65
N GLY A 94 0.45 10.13 -11.43
CA GLY A 94 0.36 8.67 -11.31
C GLY A 94 1.69 7.95 -11.50
N VAL A 95 2.57 8.44 -12.39
CA VAL A 95 3.91 7.86 -12.61
C VAL A 95 4.72 7.95 -11.32
N PHE A 96 4.76 9.14 -10.70
CA PHE A 96 5.54 9.36 -9.49
C PHE A 96 4.98 8.60 -8.28
N ILE A 97 3.65 8.46 -8.18
CA ILE A 97 3.02 7.62 -7.17
C ILE A 97 3.43 6.16 -7.37
N THR A 98 3.42 5.67 -8.62
CA THR A 98 3.82 4.30 -8.95
C THR A 98 5.30 4.04 -8.64
N MET A 99 6.19 5.00 -8.91
CA MET A 99 7.62 4.86 -8.61
C MET A 99 7.96 4.91 -7.11
N ALA A 100 7.06 5.44 -6.27
CA ALA A 100 7.27 5.51 -4.84
C ALA A 100 6.87 4.23 -4.10
N ALA A 101 6.05 3.38 -4.74
CA ALA A 101 5.55 2.13 -4.18
C ALA A 101 6.56 0.98 -4.33
#